data_AF-A0A957SJ57-F1
#
_entry.id   AF-A0A957SJ57-F1
#
_cell.length_a   1.000
_cell.length_b   1.000
_cell.length_c   1.000
_cell.angle_alpha   90.00
_cell.angle_beta   90.00
_cell.angle_gamma   90.00
#
_symmetry.space_group_name_H-M   'P 1'
#
loop_
_entity.id
_entity.type
_entity.pdbx_description
1 polymer ?
#
loop_
_entity_poly.entity_id
_entity_poly.type
_entity_poly.pdbx_seq_one_letter_code
_entity_poly.pdbx_strand_id
1 'polypeptide(L)'
;YARFLSQGGDPQVKMVIAGKLPAQDSAFAPDPQREAAELGLGEQVYFCGWVDEADKPAIYAQALAFFFPSLYEGFGLMVLEAMGAGTPVVTSASRQ
;
A
#
# COMPACT_ATOMS: atom_id res chain seq x y z
N TYR A 1 2.10 -9.28 2.72
CA TYR A 1 1.44 -9.05 4.02
C TYR A 1 0.97 -10.34 4.70
N ALA A 2 0.21 -11.25 4.05
CA ALA A 2 -0.13 -12.57 4.65
C ALA A 2 1.08 -13.31 5.24
N ARG A 3 2.20 -13.34 4.51
CA ARG A 3 3.47 -13.90 4.99
C ARG A 3 4.03 -13.22 6.25
N PHE A 4 3.85 -11.91 6.40
CA PHE A 4 4.29 -11.19 7.60
C PHE A 4 3.52 -11.69 8.82
N LEU A 5 2.19 -11.81 8.71
CA LEU A 5 1.36 -12.34 9.79
C LEU A 5 1.68 -13.82 10.10
N SER A 6 1.87 -14.66 9.07
CA SER A 6 2.18 -16.08 9.29
C SER A 6 3.55 -16.33 9.92
N GLN A 7 4.45 -15.35 9.87
CA GLN A 7 5.78 -15.39 10.50
C GLN A 7 5.81 -14.78 11.90
N GLY A 8 4.64 -14.49 12.51
CA GLY A 8 4.54 -13.91 13.85
C GLY A 8 4.60 -12.38 13.87
N GLY A 9 4.36 -11.73 12.73
CA GLY A 9 4.16 -10.28 12.66
C GLY A 9 2.98 -9.84 13.53
N ASP A 10 3.08 -8.64 14.08
CA ASP A 10 2.06 -8.07 14.98
C ASP A 10 0.72 -7.88 14.24
N PRO A 11 -0.37 -8.54 14.65
CA PRO A 11 -1.68 -8.41 14.03
C PRO A 11 -2.38 -7.07 14.30
N GLN A 12 -1.82 -6.22 15.18
CA GLN A 12 -2.27 -4.84 15.36
C GLN A 12 -1.80 -3.92 14.23
N VAL A 13 -0.71 -4.27 13.54
CA VAL A 13 -0.29 -3.59 12.33
C VAL A 13 -1.27 -3.93 11.24
N LYS A 14 -1.95 -2.92 10.67
CA LYS A 14 -2.91 -3.08 9.58
C LYS A 14 -2.31 -2.59 8.26
N MET A 15 -2.65 -3.25 7.17
CA MET A 15 -2.29 -2.79 5.83
C MET A 15 -3.36 -1.84 5.31
N VAL A 16 -2.98 -0.65 4.85
CA VAL A 16 -3.90 0.31 4.22
C VAL A 16 -3.56 0.41 2.75
N ILE A 17 -4.56 0.25 1.88
CA ILE A 17 -4.45 0.47 0.43
C ILE A 17 -5.25 1.71 0.08
N ALA A 18 -4.53 2.76 -0.30
CA ALA A 18 -5.08 4.03 -0.76
C ALA A 18 -5.10 4.10 -2.28
N GLY A 19 -6.18 4.64 -2.82
CA GLY A 19 -6.39 4.82 -4.25
C GLY A 19 -7.64 4.14 -4.78
N LYS A 20 -7.88 4.36 -6.07
CA LYS A 20 -9.02 3.80 -6.78
C LYS A 20 -8.81 2.30 -7.04
N LEU A 21 -9.79 1.51 -6.62
CA LEU A 21 -9.83 0.09 -6.94
C LEU A 21 -10.18 -0.13 -8.43
N PRO A 22 -9.70 -1.24 -9.03
CA PRO A 22 -10.06 -1.56 -10.41
C PRO A 22 -11.57 -1.74 -10.54
N ALA A 23 -12.14 -1.23 -11.64
CA ALA A 23 -13.58 -1.35 -11.90
C ALA A 23 -13.99 -2.78 -12.29
N GLN A 24 -13.03 -3.57 -12.78
CA GLN A 24 -13.19 -4.95 -13.24
C GLN A 24 -11.94 -5.73 -12.82
N ASP A 25 -12.15 -6.90 -12.22
CA ASP A 25 -11.07 -7.82 -11.89
C ASP A 25 -10.48 -8.43 -13.16
N SER A 26 -9.17 -8.36 -13.33
CA SER A 26 -8.48 -8.85 -14.52
C SER A 26 -7.04 -9.25 -14.21
N ALA A 27 -6.42 -10.05 -15.09
CA ALA A 27 -5.02 -10.45 -14.92
C ALA A 27 -4.04 -9.26 -14.91
N PHE A 28 -4.41 -8.13 -15.53
CA PHE A 28 -3.57 -6.92 -15.58
C PHE A 28 -3.83 -5.96 -14.41
N ALA A 29 -5.06 -5.93 -13.91
CA ALA A 29 -5.47 -5.13 -12.77
C ALA A 29 -6.36 -6.00 -11.87
N PRO A 30 -5.75 -6.91 -11.07
CA PRO A 30 -6.51 -7.78 -10.21
C PRO A 30 -7.18 -6.98 -9.10
N ASP A 31 -8.38 -7.39 -8.70
CA ASP A 31 -9.07 -6.79 -7.57
C ASP A 31 -8.39 -7.16 -6.25
N PRO A 32 -7.73 -6.21 -5.55
CA PRO A 32 -7.04 -6.51 -4.32
C PRO A 32 -7.99 -6.89 -3.18
N GLN A 33 -9.29 -6.58 -3.27
CA GLN A 33 -10.29 -7.03 -2.30
C GLN A 33 -10.52 -8.54 -2.39
N ARG A 34 -10.63 -9.08 -3.61
CA ARG A 34 -10.71 -10.53 -3.85
C ARG A 34 -9.46 -11.23 -3.32
N GLU A 35 -8.28 -10.73 -3.66
CA GLU A 35 -7.02 -11.32 -3.19
C GLU A 35 -6.91 -11.31 -1.66
N ALA A 36 -7.28 -10.20 -1.02
CA ALA A 36 -7.30 -10.13 0.44
C ALA A 36 -8.27 -11.15 1.05
N ALA A 37 -9.45 -11.35 0.46
CA ALA A 37 -10.41 -12.36 0.91
C ALA A 37 -9.89 -13.79 0.75
N GLU A 38 -9.31 -14.13 -0.40
CA GLU A 38 -8.72 -15.46 -0.67
C GLU A 38 -7.55 -15.79 0.26
N LEU A 39 -6.80 -14.77 0.68
CA LEU A 39 -5.71 -14.90 1.66
C LEU A 39 -6.19 -14.87 3.12
N GLY A 40 -7.49 -14.72 3.39
CA GLY A 40 -8.04 -14.65 4.75
C GLY A 40 -7.67 -13.36 5.50
N LEU A 41 -7.43 -12.26 4.77
CA LEU A 41 -6.95 -10.97 5.29
C LEU A 41 -8.04 -9.90 5.44
N GLY A 42 -9.33 -10.25 5.35
CA GLY A 42 -10.42 -9.28 5.27
C GLY A 42 -10.43 -8.22 6.38
N GLU A 43 -10.08 -8.58 7.62
CA GLU A 43 -9.98 -7.64 8.77
C GLU A 43 -8.59 -7.03 8.96
N GLN A 44 -7.64 -7.41 8.11
CA GLN A 44 -6.23 -7.02 8.21
C GLN A 44 -5.83 -6.01 7.14
N VAL A 45 -6.65 -5.82 6.10
CA VAL A 45 -6.44 -4.88 5.00
C VAL A 45 -7.61 -3.89 4.95
N TYR A 46 -7.29 -2.61 5.01
CA TYR A 46 -8.26 -1.52 4.89
C TYR A 46 -8.10 -0.82 3.54
N PHE A 47 -9.21 -0.68 2.81
CA PHE A 47 -9.26 0.03 1.54
C PHE A 47 -9.89 1.39 1.77
N CYS A 48 -9.08 2.44 1.88
CA CYS A 48 -9.59 3.78 2.21
C CYS A 48 -10.16 4.53 0.99
N GLY A 49 -9.94 4.02 -0.22
CA GLY A 49 -10.37 4.67 -1.45
C GLY A 49 -9.51 5.88 -1.79
N TRP A 50 -10.10 6.87 -2.46
CA TRP A 50 -9.39 8.09 -2.84
C TRP A 50 -8.98 8.91 -1.61
N VAL A 51 -7.75 9.43 -1.63
CA VAL A 51 -7.19 10.30 -0.59
C VAL A 51 -6.82 11.62 -1.25
N ASP A 52 -7.31 12.72 -0.70
CA ASP A 52 -6.99 14.04 -1.20
C ASP A 52 -5.55 14.43 -0.87
N GLU A 53 -4.93 15.24 -1.75
CA GLU A 53 -3.53 15.67 -1.62
C GLU A 53 -3.22 16.31 -0.25
N ALA A 54 -4.19 17.03 0.32
CA ALA A 54 -4.05 17.66 1.63
C ALA A 54 -3.98 16.66 2.80
N ASP A 55 -4.55 15.47 2.64
CA ASP A 55 -4.62 14.45 3.69
C ASP A 55 -3.46 13.44 3.60
N LYS A 56 -2.85 13.29 2.43
CA LYS A 56 -1.73 12.35 2.21
C LYS A 56 -0.59 12.52 3.22
N PRO A 57 -0.11 13.75 3.56
CA PRO A 57 0.97 13.91 4.52
C PRO A 57 0.65 13.33 5.90
N ALA A 58 -0.60 13.47 6.35
CA ALA A 58 -1.05 12.91 7.62
C ALA A 58 -1.07 11.38 7.59
N ILE A 59 -1.51 10.79 6.47
CA ILE A 59 -1.51 9.34 6.29
C ILE A 59 -0.08 8.79 6.27
N TYR A 60 0.83 9.43 5.51
CA TYR A 60 2.23 9.04 5.49
C TYR A 60 2.84 9.11 6.90
N ALA A 61 2.72 10.24 7.59
CA ALA A 61 3.30 10.46 8.91
C ALA A 61 2.82 9.46 9.98
N GLN A 62 1.65 8.85 9.80
CA GLN A 62 1.10 7.82 10.70
C GLN A 62 1.47 6.38 10.28
N ALA A 63 2.04 6.19 9.09
CA ALA A 63 2.41 4.87 8.60
C ALA A 63 3.76 4.41 9.20
N LEU A 64 3.82 3.14 9.61
CA LEU A 64 5.09 2.52 10.03
C LEU A 64 6.07 2.37 8.86
N ALA A 65 5.54 2.15 7.66
CA ALA A 65 6.28 2.12 6.41
C ALA A 65 5.31 2.35 5.23
N PHE A 66 5.81 2.98 4.17
CA PHE A 66 5.11 3.14 2.91
C PHE A 66 5.65 2.17 1.86
N PHE A 67 4.76 1.42 1.21
CA PHE A 67 5.12 0.44 0.18
C PHE A 67 4.72 0.96 -1.19
N PHE A 68 5.69 1.10 -2.09
CA PHE A 68 5.46 1.46 -3.48
C PHE A 68 6.20 0.50 -4.43
N PRO A 69 5.71 -0.73 -4.62
CA PRO A 69 6.43 -1.77 -5.37
C PRO A 69 6.28 -1.65 -6.90
N SER A 70 6.02 -0.44 -7.43
CA SER A 70 5.85 -0.26 -8.88
C SER A 70 7.16 -0.57 -9.61
N LEU A 71 7.07 -1.30 -10.74
CA LEU A 71 8.21 -1.60 -11.62
C LEU A 71 8.46 -0.51 -12.66
N TYR A 72 7.49 0.38 -12.86
CA TYR A 72 7.57 1.50 -13.79
C TYR A 72 7.09 2.75 -13.06
N GLU A 73 8.04 3.63 -12.75
CA GLU A 73 7.76 4.87 -12.05
C GLU A 73 7.93 6.05 -13.02
N GLY A 74 7.07 7.06 -12.88
CA GLY A 74 7.44 8.41 -13.27
C GLY A 74 8.54 8.95 -12.34
N PHE A 75 8.42 10.19 -11.88
CA PHE A 75 9.40 10.80 -10.98
C PHE A 75 9.41 10.27 -9.53
N GLY A 76 8.60 9.26 -9.19
CA GLY A 76 8.53 8.71 -7.84
C GLY A 76 8.01 9.72 -6.79
N LEU A 77 7.13 10.64 -7.16
CA LEU A 77 6.65 11.72 -6.27
C LEU A 77 6.09 11.20 -4.94
N MET A 78 5.32 10.10 -4.95
CA MET A 78 4.78 9.50 -3.72
C MET A 78 5.87 8.99 -2.78
N VAL A 79 7.00 8.53 -3.31
CA VAL A 79 8.16 8.13 -2.50
C VAL A 79 8.77 9.36 -1.83
N LEU A 80 8.96 10.45 -2.59
CA LEU A 80 9.47 11.72 -2.04
C LEU A 80 8.53 12.33 -1.01
N GLU A 81 7.22 12.28 -1.25
CA GLU A 81 6.19 12.72 -0.30
C GLU A 81 6.26 11.92 1.01
N ALA A 82 6.31 10.59 0.94
CA ALA A 82 6.44 9.73 2.10
C ALA A 82 7.76 9.97 2.87
N MET A 83 8.88 10.11 2.16
CA MET A 83 10.18 10.46 2.76
C MET A 83 10.14 11.85 3.42
N GLY A 84 9.49 12.83 2.78
CA GLY A 84 9.30 14.18 3.31
C GLY A 84 8.44 14.20 4.57
N ALA A 85 7.50 13.27 4.69
CA ALA A 85 6.70 13.03 5.90
C ALA A 85 7.45 12.20 6.97
N GLY A 86 8.72 11.85 6.75
CA GLY A 86 9.54 11.06 7.68
C GLY A 86 9.20 9.57 7.72
N THR A 87 8.45 9.07 6.73
CA THR A 87 8.00 7.68 6.67
C THR A 87 9.06 6.79 6.02
N PRO A 88 9.43 5.65 6.62
CA PRO A 88 10.27 4.65 5.95
C PRO A 88 9.62 4.17 4.66
N VAL A 89 10.38 4.12 3.56
CA VAL A 89 9.85 3.68 2.24
C VAL A 89 10.45 2.35 1.82
N VAL A 90 9.60 1.46 1.31
CA VAL A 90 9.96 0.23 0.61
C VAL A 90 9.48 0.35 -0.83
N THR A 91 10.42 0.47 -1.77
CA THR A 91 10.14 0.49 -3.22
C THR A 91 10.83 -0.70 -3.91
N SER A 92 10.47 -0.95 -5.17
CA SER A 92 11.17 -1.91 -6.01
C SER A 92 12.59 -1.42 -6.31
N ALA A 93 13.53 -2.36 -6.53
CA ALA A 93 14.85 -2.02 -7.06
C ALA A 93 14.75 -1.81 -8.58
N SER A 94 14.03 -0.78 -9.01
CA SER A 94 13.99 -0.39 -10.41
C SER A 94 15.36 0.20 -10.79
N ARG A 95 16.08 -0.48 -11.70
CA ARG A 95 17.22 0.12 -12.37
C ARG A 95 16.65 0.99 -13.49
N GLN A 96 16.81 2.31 -13.37
CA GLN A 96 16.65 3.21 -14.52
C GLN A 96 17.74 2.93 -15.55
#